data_AF-A0A2E7E8S1-F1
#
_entry.id   AF-A0A2E7E8S1-F1
#
_cell.length_a   1.000
_cell.length_b   1.000
_cell.length_c   1.000
_cell.angle_alpha   90.00
_cell.angle_beta   90.00
_cell.angle_gamma   90.00
#
_symmetry.space_group_name_H-M   'P 1'
#
loop_
_entity.id
_entity.type
_entity.pdbx_description
1 polymer ?
#
loop_
_entity_poly.entity_id
_entity_poly.type
_entity_poly.pdbx_seq_one_letter_code
_entity_poly.pdbx_strand_id
1 'polypeptide(L)' 'MRSLSFLQRIRKFYGIEDPTLQDRGQSADYQRRLRWIQFGWILAGVAMLVIGSNAAAVGIGLCMTFLSFALIDDS' A
#
# COMPACT_ATOMS: atom_id res chain seq x y z
N MET A 1 -25.36 -14.53 -7.56
CA MET A 1 -24.09 -15.12 -8.04
C MET A 1 -22.96 -14.19 -7.59
N ARG A 2 -22.29 -14.42 -6.44
CA ARG A 2 -21.16 -15.35 -6.15
C ARG A 2 -19.80 -14.59 -6.20
N SER A 3 -19.51 -13.79 -5.17
CA SER A 3 -18.12 -13.38 -4.85
C SER A 3 -17.81 -13.22 -3.34
N LEU A 4 -18.74 -13.54 -2.43
CA LEU A 4 -18.50 -13.41 -0.98
C LEU A 4 -17.75 -14.61 -0.34
N SER A 5 -17.64 -15.74 -1.05
CA SER A 5 -17.04 -16.96 -0.50
C SER A 5 -15.51 -16.96 -0.48
N PHE A 6 -14.86 -16.19 -1.36
CA PHE A 6 -13.40 -16.17 -1.46
C PHE A 6 -12.76 -15.33 -0.35
N LEU A 7 -13.33 -14.15 -0.08
CA LEU A 7 -12.93 -13.28 1.03
C LEU A 7 -13.15 -13.96 2.38
N GLN A 8 -14.27 -14.66 2.55
CA GLN A 8 -14.54 -15.42 3.78
C GLN A 8 -13.57 -16.60 3.96
N ARG A 9 -13.18 -17.26 2.87
CA ARG A 9 -12.24 -18.40 2.92
C ARG A 9 -10.82 -17.95 3.24
N ILE A 10 -10.38 -16.82 2.70
CA ILE A 10 -9.10 -16.19 3.07
C ILE A 10 -9.15 -15.71 4.52
N ARG A 11 -10.24 -15.05 4.93
CA ARG A 11 -10.43 -14.59 6.32
C ARG A 11 -10.39 -15.73 7.33
N LYS A 12 -11.00 -16.88 7.01
CA LYS A 12 -11.00 -18.08 7.88
C LYS A 12 -9.64 -18.78 7.90
N PHE A 13 -8.91 -18.78 6.78
CA PHE A 13 -7.55 -19.34 6.73
C PHE A 13 -6.56 -18.48 7.53
N TYR A 14 -6.81 -17.18 7.61
CA TYR A 14 -5.96 -16.24 8.32
C TYR A 14 -6.30 -16.07 9.82
N GLY A 15 -7.35 -16.72 10.34
CA GLY A 15 -7.62 -16.73 11.79
C GLY A 15 -7.75 -15.34 12.43
N ILE A 16 -8.26 -14.36 11.69
CA ILE A 16 -8.39 -12.98 12.17
C ILE A 16 -9.73 -12.83 12.89
N GLU A 17 -9.80 -13.35 14.11
CA GLU A 17 -10.69 -12.84 15.17
C GLU A 17 -9.82 -12.06 16.14
N ASP A 18 -9.31 -10.92 15.70
CA ASP A 18 -8.50 -10.05 16.55
C ASP A 18 -8.97 -8.60 16.39
N PRO A 19 -9.75 -8.05 17.34
CA PRO A 19 -10.02 -6.60 17.39
C PRO A 19 -8.72 -5.77 17.54
N THR A 20 -7.58 -6.42 17.78
CA THR A 20 -6.25 -5.84 17.96
C THR A 20 -5.54 -5.46 16.64
N LEU A 21 -5.99 -5.95 15.47
CA LEU A 21 -5.41 -5.51 14.18
C LEU A 21 -5.78 -4.08 13.80
N GLN A 22 -6.86 -3.53 14.39
CA GLN A 22 -7.20 -2.12 14.25
C GLN A 22 -6.21 -1.22 15.01
N ASP A 23 -5.50 -1.76 16.01
CA ASP A 23 -4.49 -1.04 16.80
C ASP A 23 -3.09 -1.09 16.16
N ARG A 24 -2.70 -2.17 15.46
CA ARG A 24 -1.41 -2.21 14.73
C ARG A 24 -1.35 -1.18 13.59
N GLY A 25 -2.47 -0.90 12.92
CA GLY A 25 -2.58 0.16 11.90
C GLY A 25 -2.69 1.58 12.48
N GLN A 26 -2.83 1.72 13.80
CA GLN A 26 -2.93 2.99 14.50
C GLN A 26 -1.66 3.39 15.25
N SER A 27 -0.60 2.55 15.23
CA SER A 27 0.71 2.98 15.70
C SER A 27 1.12 4.27 14.98
N ALA A 28 1.47 5.30 15.74
CA ALA A 28 1.84 6.61 15.23
C ALA A 28 2.97 6.52 14.19
N ASP A 29 3.85 5.51 14.32
CA ASP A 29 4.94 5.23 13.38
C ASP A 29 4.42 4.67 12.06
N TYR A 30 3.43 3.78 12.08
CA TYR A 30 2.81 3.24 10.87
C TYR A 30 2.08 4.35 10.09
N GLN A 31 1.32 5.21 10.77
CA GLN A 31 0.69 6.37 10.13
C GLN A 31 1.69 7.40 9.60
N ARG A 32 2.85 7.54 10.26
CA ARG A 32 3.93 8.41 9.78
C ARG A 32 4.54 7.84 8.51
N ARG A 33 4.83 6.53 8.45
CA ARG A 33 5.31 5.84 7.25
C ARG A 33 4.31 5.94 6.08
N LEU A 34 3.02 5.76 6.34
CA LEU A 34 1.97 5.94 5.31
C LEU A 34 1.97 7.37 4.74
N ARG A 35 2.15 8.40 5.58
CA ARG A 35 2.28 9.79 5.10
C ARG A 35 3.50 10.00 4.22
N TRP A 36 4.64 9.39 4.54
CA TRP A 36 5.84 9.44 3.69
C TRP A 36 5.61 8.78 2.33
N ILE A 37 4.98 7.60 2.33
CA ILE A 37 4.62 6.89 1.10
C ILE A 37 3.66 7.73 0.25
N GLN A 38 2.63 8.31 0.87
CA GLN A 38 1.67 9.17 0.20
C GLN A 38 2.34 10.41 -0.43
N PHE A 39 3.22 11.09 0.31
CA PHE A 39 3.99 12.21 -0.23
C PHE A 39 4.86 11.79 -1.41
N GLY A 40 5.52 10.64 -1.30
CA GLY A 40 6.32 10.08 -2.38
C GLY A 40 5.50 9.79 -3.64
N TRP A 41 4.28 9.25 -3.50
CA TRP A 41 3.38 9.01 -4.63
C TRP A 41 2.90 10.30 -5.28
N ILE A 42 2.59 11.34 -4.49
CA ILE A 42 2.21 12.65 -5.02
C ILE A 42 3.37 13.26 -5.80
N LEU A 43 4.58 13.26 -5.21
CA LEU A 43 5.78 13.80 -5.86
C LEU A 43 6.11 13.02 -7.14
N ALA A 44 5.99 11.69 -7.10
CA ALA A 44 6.16 10.83 -8.27
C ALA A 44 5.14 11.18 -9.36
N GLY A 45 3.86 11.33 -9.03
CA GLY A 45 2.83 11.73 -9.98
C GLY A 45 3.11 13.10 -10.63
N VAL A 46 3.56 14.08 -9.84
CA VAL A 46 3.97 15.40 -10.38
C VAL A 46 5.20 15.25 -11.28
N ALA A 47 6.20 14.47 -10.89
CA ALA A 47 7.38 14.22 -11.71
C ALA A 47 7.02 13.54 -13.04
N MET A 48 6.12 12.55 -13.02
CA MET A 48 5.62 11.89 -14.23
C MET A 48 4.90 12.89 -15.16
N LEU A 49 4.12 13.81 -14.59
CA LEU A 49 3.41 14.84 -15.34
C LEU A 49 4.39 15.80 -16.05
N VAL A 50 5.48 16.18 -15.38
CA VAL A 50 6.54 17.05 -15.93
C VAL A 50 7.34 16.33 -17.01
N ILE A 51 7.65 15.04 -16.83
CA ILE A 51 8.45 14.27 -17.80
C ILE A 51 7.66 13.98 -19.08
N GLY A 52 6.33 13.80 -18.99
CA GLY A 52 5.47 13.58 -20.16
C GLY A 52 5.70 12.25 -20.89
N SER A 53 6.46 11.32 -20.30
CA SER A 53 6.77 10.01 -20.89
C SER A 53 5.97 8.90 -20.21
N ASN A 54 5.13 8.21 -20.99
CA ASN A 54 4.36 7.06 -20.52
C ASN A 54 5.28 5.92 -20.01
N ALA A 55 6.46 5.74 -20.61
CA ALA A 55 7.42 4.73 -20.16
C ALA A 55 8.02 5.10 -18.78
N ALA A 56 8.32 6.38 -18.56
CA ALA A 56 8.78 6.86 -17.26
C ALA A 56 7.70 6.73 -16.19
N ALA A 57 6.43 7.00 -16.54
CA ALA A 57 5.30 6.84 -15.61
C ALA A 57 5.13 5.38 -15.15
N VAL A 58 5.21 4.42 -16.07
CA VAL A 58 5.14 3.00 -15.74
C VAL A 58 6.33 2.58 -14.87
N GLY A 59 7.55 3.01 -15.22
CA GLY A 59 8.75 2.68 -14.45
C GLY A 59 8.73 3.23 -13.02
N ILE A 60 8.37 4.51 -12.88
CA ILE A 60 8.27 5.17 -11.57
C ILE A 60 7.13 4.55 -10.75
N GLY A 61 5.98 4.26 -11.36
CA GLY A 61 4.85 3.63 -10.65
C GLY A 61 5.17 2.23 -10.12
N LEU A 62 5.87 1.42 -10.92
CA LEU A 62 6.33 0.09 -10.50
C LEU A 62 7.33 0.20 -9.34
N CYS A 63 8.31 1.11 -9.46
CA CYS A 63 9.30 1.37 -8.43
C CYS A 63 8.63 1.82 -7.11
N MET A 64 7.65 2.73 -7.19
CA MET A 64 6.93 3.24 -6.03
C MET A 64 6.07 2.16 -5.35
N THR A 65 5.54 1.22 -6.12
CA THR A 65 4.80 0.07 -5.60
C THR A 65 5.72 -0.87 -4.81
N PHE A 66 6.90 -1.18 -5.35
CA PHE A 66 7.92 -1.96 -4.63
C PHE A 66 8.40 -1.26 -3.37
N LEU A 67 8.65 0.05 -3.43
CA LEU A 67 9.03 0.85 -2.26
C LEU A 67 7.95 0.81 -1.18
N SER A 68 6.68 0.90 -1.58
CA SER A 68 5.54 0.84 -0.66
C SER A 68 5.47 -0.51 0.06
N PHE A 69 5.71 -1.62 -0.65
CA PHE A 69 5.80 -2.94 -0.04
C PHE A 69 7.00 -3.05 0.92
N ALA A 70 8.19 -2.61 0.51
CA ALA A 70 9.37 -2.68 1.35
C ALA A 70 9.23 -1.87 2.65
N LEU A 71 8.61 -0.68 2.60
CA LEU A 71 8.36 0.15 3.79
C LEU A 71 7.30 -0.43 4.74
N ILE A 72 6.39 -1.26 4.20
CA ILE A 72 5.33 -1.92 4.96
C ILE A 72 5.83 -3.24 5.57
N ASP A 73 6.71 -3.95 4.88
CA ASP A 73 7.26 -5.27 5.29
C ASP A 73 8.37 -5.16 6.36
N ASP A 74 8.96 -3.98 6.55
CA ASP A 74 9.92 -3.67 7.62
C ASP A 74 9.20 -3.55 8.99
N SER A 75 8.59 -4.66 9.44
CA SER A 75 7.87 -4.90 10.71
C SER A 75 8.23 -6.26 11.27
#